data_AF-A0A0J7MUR5-F1
#
_entry.id   AF-A0A0J7MUR5-F1
#
_cell.length_a   1.000
_cell.length_b   1.000
_cell.length_c   1.000
_cell.angle_alpha   90.00
_cell.angle_beta   90.00
_cell.angle_gamma   90.00
#
_symmetry.space_group_name_H-M   'P 1'
#
loop_
_entity.id
_entity.type
_entity.pdbx_description
1 polymer ?
#
loop_
_entity_poly.entity_id
_entity_poly.type
_entity_poly.pdbx_seq_one_letter_code
_entity_poly.pdbx_strand_id
1 'polypeptide(L)'
;MKKHDKEKHVPPGGYILSESPITFNEDRETVILTVRNTGDRPIQVGSHFHFFEANKALQFDRAAAFGKRLNITATTAIRFEPGDEIEVALIAIGGKQTVYGFNNLVDGWAGDSPVAAGERVKKTIDEYAGLFGPTTGDKIRLGDTQLFIEIEKDLRGYGEESVYGGGKSLRDGMGADNRLTSDNVLDLVITNVTILDARQGVIKADVGIKNGLIAGIGKSGNPAMMNGVTPGMVVGVSTDAISGEHLILTAAGIDTHIHFISPQQAAHALSNGVTTFFGGGVGPTDGSNGTTVTAGPWHIHRMLRAFESMPVNVGMLGKGHASHAAPLVEQIAAGVAGLKVHELGGI
;
A
#
# COMPACT_ATOMS: atom_id res chain seq x y z
N MET A 1 2.84 -33.64 8.24
CA MET A 1 4.17 -33.42 7.62
C MET A 1 4.98 -32.49 8.51
N LYS A 2 6.27 -32.78 8.77
CA LYS A 2 7.12 -31.91 9.61
C LYS A 2 7.32 -30.56 8.90
N LYS A 3 7.45 -29.47 9.66
CA LYS A 3 7.57 -28.07 9.19
C LYS A 3 8.61 -27.91 8.04
N HIS A 4 9.68 -28.71 8.05
CA HIS A 4 10.74 -28.72 7.05
C HIS A 4 10.41 -29.32 5.66
N ASP A 5 9.32 -30.07 5.50
CA ASP A 5 9.00 -30.65 4.17
C ASP A 5 8.20 -29.70 3.27
N LYS A 6 7.48 -28.73 3.83
CA LYS A 6 6.75 -27.73 3.03
C LYS A 6 7.68 -26.72 2.35
N GLU A 7 8.84 -26.43 2.95
CA GLU A 7 9.81 -25.44 2.45
C GLU A 7 10.60 -25.95 1.22
N LYS A 8 10.77 -27.27 1.06
CA LYS A 8 11.62 -27.87 0.00
C LYS A 8 11.10 -27.68 -1.44
N HIS A 9 9.84 -27.30 -1.63
CA HIS A 9 9.19 -27.25 -2.94
C HIS A 9 8.50 -25.91 -3.25
N VAL A 10 8.78 -24.85 -2.47
CA VAL A 10 8.18 -23.53 -2.72
C VAL A 10 8.90 -22.87 -3.90
N PRO A 11 8.19 -22.43 -4.97
CA PRO A 11 8.83 -21.76 -6.10
C PRO A 11 9.43 -20.40 -5.68
N PRO A 12 10.32 -19.80 -6.50
CA PRO A 12 10.81 -18.45 -6.24
C PRO A 12 9.66 -17.46 -6.05
N GLY A 13 9.69 -16.68 -4.97
CA GLY A 13 8.60 -15.75 -4.62
C GLY A 13 7.30 -16.41 -4.11
N GLY A 14 7.25 -17.74 -3.98
CA GLY A 14 6.07 -18.49 -3.58
C GLY A 14 5.69 -18.35 -2.10
N TYR A 15 4.46 -18.72 -1.78
CA TYR A 15 3.90 -18.63 -0.43
C TYR A 15 3.88 -19.99 0.29
N ILE A 16 4.01 -19.96 1.61
CA ILE A 16 3.60 -21.04 2.52
C ILE A 16 2.46 -20.49 3.35
N LEU A 17 1.24 -20.91 3.04
CA LEU A 17 0.04 -20.39 3.65
C LEU A 17 -0.28 -21.12 4.95
N SER A 18 -0.83 -20.38 5.91
CA SER A 18 -1.30 -20.89 7.19
C SER A 18 -2.52 -21.82 7.00
N GLU A 19 -2.68 -22.85 7.85
CA GLU A 19 -3.77 -23.83 7.67
C GLU A 19 -5.13 -23.35 8.21
N SER A 20 -5.16 -22.17 8.85
CA SER A 20 -6.39 -21.64 9.46
C SER A 20 -7.23 -20.90 8.42
N PRO A 21 -8.54 -21.19 8.30
CA PRO A 21 -9.40 -20.44 7.40
C PRO A 21 -9.56 -19.00 7.88
N ILE A 22 -9.77 -18.08 6.94
CA ILE A 22 -10.03 -16.68 7.26
C ILE A 22 -11.54 -16.46 7.35
N THR A 23 -11.96 -15.87 8.46
CA THR A 23 -13.30 -15.33 8.67
C THR A 23 -13.28 -13.81 8.53
N PHE A 24 -14.37 -13.23 8.06
CA PHE A 24 -14.48 -11.78 7.87
C PHE A 24 -15.90 -11.28 8.15
N ASN A 25 -16.01 -9.99 8.48
CA ASN A 25 -17.26 -9.33 8.92
C ASN A 25 -17.96 -10.03 10.12
N GLU A 26 -17.20 -10.68 11.02
CA GLU A 26 -17.75 -11.53 12.10
C GLU A 26 -18.59 -10.78 13.14
N ASP A 27 -18.39 -9.47 13.22
CA ASP A 27 -19.06 -8.55 14.15
C ASP A 27 -20.43 -8.06 13.64
N ARG A 28 -20.89 -8.53 12.47
CA ARG A 28 -22.07 -7.99 11.79
C ARG A 28 -23.20 -9.00 11.64
N GLU A 29 -24.43 -8.53 11.88
CA GLU A 29 -25.63 -9.32 11.64
C GLU A 29 -25.83 -9.53 10.14
N THR A 30 -26.14 -10.78 9.76
CA THR A 30 -26.44 -11.14 8.37
C THR A 30 -27.95 -11.20 8.17
N VAL A 31 -28.44 -10.50 7.13
CA VAL A 31 -29.81 -10.59 6.63
C VAL A 31 -29.80 -11.30 5.29
N ILE A 32 -30.59 -12.37 5.15
CA ILE A 32 -30.74 -13.09 3.88
C ILE A 32 -31.94 -12.53 3.14
N LEU A 33 -31.75 -12.15 1.86
CA LEU A 33 -32.81 -11.70 0.97
C LEU A 33 -32.79 -12.52 -0.32
N THR A 34 -33.97 -12.91 -0.80
CA THR A 34 -34.14 -13.43 -2.15
C THR A 34 -34.23 -12.26 -3.13
N VAL A 35 -33.36 -12.28 -4.14
CA VAL A 35 -33.23 -11.21 -5.13
C VAL A 35 -33.49 -11.75 -6.52
N ARG A 36 -34.48 -11.20 -7.20
CA ARG A 36 -34.87 -11.60 -8.56
C ARG A 36 -34.51 -10.55 -9.59
N ASN A 37 -33.86 -10.94 -10.68
CA ASN A 37 -33.65 -10.06 -11.83
C ASN A 37 -34.85 -10.11 -12.78
N THR A 38 -35.64 -9.05 -12.79
CA THR A 38 -36.82 -8.89 -13.66
C THR A 38 -36.50 -8.20 -14.99
N GLY A 39 -35.24 -7.81 -15.19
CA GLY A 39 -34.77 -7.16 -16.41
C GLY A 39 -34.45 -8.13 -17.54
N ASP A 40 -34.06 -7.56 -18.68
CA ASP A 40 -33.68 -8.26 -19.91
C ASP A 40 -32.17 -8.39 -20.10
N ARG A 41 -31.38 -7.90 -19.15
CA ARG A 41 -29.91 -7.86 -19.18
C ARG A 41 -29.31 -8.35 -17.86
N PRO A 42 -28.08 -8.88 -17.89
CA PRO A 42 -27.37 -9.25 -16.68
C PRO A 42 -27.05 -8.04 -15.82
N ILE A 43 -27.17 -8.22 -14.51
CA ILE A 43 -26.85 -7.21 -13.50
C ILE A 43 -25.82 -7.80 -12.54
N GLN A 44 -24.79 -7.02 -12.21
CA GLN A 44 -23.74 -7.45 -11.29
C GLN A 44 -23.57 -6.42 -10.18
N VAL A 45 -23.62 -6.88 -8.93
CA VAL A 45 -23.53 -6.02 -7.73
C VAL A 45 -22.28 -6.39 -6.94
N GLY A 46 -21.40 -5.41 -6.76
CA GLY A 46 -20.12 -5.59 -6.06
C GLY A 46 -20.25 -5.57 -4.53
N SER A 47 -19.25 -6.13 -3.84
CA SER A 47 -19.30 -6.40 -2.40
C SER A 47 -19.54 -5.16 -1.51
N HIS A 48 -19.06 -3.98 -1.92
CA HIS A 48 -19.17 -2.72 -1.17
C HIS A 48 -20.26 -1.79 -1.72
N PHE A 49 -21.07 -2.26 -2.67
CA PHE A 49 -22.18 -1.48 -3.19
C PHE A 49 -23.29 -1.41 -2.13
N HIS A 50 -23.88 -0.23 -1.90
CA HIS A 50 -25.02 -0.09 -1.00
C HIS A 50 -26.25 -0.77 -1.62
N PHE A 51 -26.68 -1.90 -1.06
CA PHE A 51 -27.59 -2.82 -1.76
C PHE A 51 -28.98 -2.22 -2.01
N PHE A 52 -29.44 -1.32 -1.13
CA PHE A 52 -30.66 -0.54 -1.34
C PHE A 52 -30.65 0.25 -2.65
N GLU A 53 -29.48 0.74 -3.07
CA GLU A 53 -29.27 1.54 -4.28
C GLU A 53 -29.15 0.66 -5.53
N ALA A 54 -29.28 -0.68 -5.43
CA ALA A 54 -29.07 -1.58 -6.55
C ALA A 54 -30.13 -1.37 -7.65
N ASN A 55 -29.78 -1.73 -8.88
CA ASN A 55 -30.59 -1.51 -10.08
C ASN A 55 -32.08 -1.83 -9.87
N LYS A 56 -32.97 -0.94 -10.32
CA LYS A 56 -34.43 -1.06 -10.17
C LYS A 56 -35.04 -2.34 -10.77
N ALA A 57 -34.35 -2.98 -11.71
CA ALA A 57 -34.77 -4.27 -12.28
C ALA A 57 -34.53 -5.46 -11.33
N LEU A 58 -33.75 -5.27 -10.25
CA LEU A 58 -33.66 -6.24 -9.16
C LEU A 58 -34.82 -6.02 -8.19
N GLN A 59 -35.64 -7.06 -8.03
CA GLN A 59 -36.78 -7.13 -7.12
C GLN A 59 -36.35 -7.87 -5.84
N PHE A 60 -36.49 -7.19 -4.69
CA PHE A 60 -36.19 -7.69 -3.35
C PHE A 60 -36.79 -6.73 -2.30
N ASP A 61 -36.76 -7.10 -1.02
CA ASP A 61 -37.15 -6.19 0.07
C ASP A 61 -36.10 -5.07 0.23
N ARG A 62 -36.38 -3.91 -0.37
CA ARG A 62 -35.48 -2.75 -0.28
C ARG A 62 -35.38 -2.24 1.16
N ALA A 63 -36.46 -2.20 1.92
CA ALA A 63 -36.41 -1.70 3.29
C ALA A 63 -35.44 -2.55 4.14
N ALA A 64 -35.48 -3.87 4.00
CA ALA A 64 -34.54 -4.77 4.66
C ALA A 64 -33.08 -4.61 4.18
N ALA A 65 -32.85 -4.14 2.94
CA ALA A 65 -31.52 -3.87 2.39
C ALA A 65 -30.96 -2.48 2.74
N PHE A 66 -31.76 -1.59 3.35
CA PHE A 66 -31.32 -0.24 3.74
C PHE A 66 -30.15 -0.32 4.73
N GLY A 67 -29.15 0.55 4.54
CA GLY A 67 -27.89 0.54 5.28
C GLY A 67 -26.99 -0.71 5.11
N LYS A 68 -27.22 -1.58 4.11
CA LYS A 68 -26.49 -2.85 3.99
C LYS A 68 -25.72 -3.01 2.67
N ARG A 69 -24.74 -3.90 2.67
CA ARG A 69 -23.94 -4.34 1.52
C ARG A 69 -23.86 -5.87 1.50
N LEU A 70 -23.43 -6.44 0.37
CA LEU A 70 -23.24 -7.89 0.25
C LEU A 70 -22.20 -8.41 1.25
N ASN A 71 -22.55 -9.47 1.98
CA ASN A 71 -21.64 -10.24 2.81
C ASN A 71 -20.92 -11.28 1.94
N ILE A 72 -20.05 -10.78 1.07
CA ILE A 72 -19.17 -11.59 0.24
C ILE A 72 -17.75 -11.09 0.42
N THR A 73 -16.76 -11.83 -0.11
CA THR A 73 -15.38 -11.36 -0.11
C THR A 73 -15.30 -9.96 -0.70
N ALA A 74 -14.51 -9.08 -0.09
CA ALA A 74 -14.22 -7.78 -0.68
C ALA A 74 -13.87 -7.93 -2.16
N THR A 75 -14.35 -7.00 -2.98
CA THR A 75 -13.95 -6.84 -4.39
C THR A 75 -14.49 -7.89 -5.35
N THR A 76 -15.24 -8.88 -4.85
CA THR A 76 -16.04 -9.76 -5.69
C THR A 76 -17.44 -9.19 -5.90
N ALA A 77 -18.26 -9.88 -6.69
CA ALA A 77 -19.61 -9.47 -7.01
C ALA A 77 -20.51 -10.70 -7.20
N ILE A 78 -21.81 -10.50 -7.01
CA ILE A 78 -22.83 -11.47 -7.42
C ILE A 78 -23.41 -11.00 -8.75
N ARG A 79 -23.52 -11.94 -9.69
CA ARG A 79 -24.10 -11.73 -11.01
C ARG A 79 -25.48 -12.38 -11.06
N PHE A 80 -26.45 -11.63 -11.58
CA PHE A 80 -27.82 -12.05 -11.79
C PHE A 80 -28.11 -12.02 -13.28
N GLU A 81 -28.29 -13.17 -13.92
CA GLU A 81 -28.79 -13.25 -15.29
C GLU A 81 -30.29 -12.90 -15.34
N PRO A 82 -30.83 -12.52 -16.51
CA PRO A 82 -32.26 -12.26 -16.67
C PRO A 82 -33.12 -13.43 -16.18
N GLY A 83 -34.04 -13.16 -15.26
CA GLY A 83 -34.94 -14.16 -14.68
C GLY A 83 -34.40 -14.90 -13.46
N ASP A 84 -33.10 -14.76 -13.13
CA ASP A 84 -32.51 -15.40 -11.96
C ASP A 84 -33.17 -14.94 -10.67
N GLU A 85 -33.24 -15.86 -9.70
CA GLU A 85 -33.68 -15.61 -8.33
C GLU A 85 -32.66 -16.25 -7.39
N ILE A 86 -31.91 -15.42 -6.67
CA ILE A 86 -30.74 -15.83 -5.88
C ILE A 86 -30.89 -15.30 -4.46
N GLU A 87 -30.66 -16.15 -3.46
CA GLU A 87 -30.53 -15.72 -2.07
C GLU A 87 -29.16 -15.06 -1.85
N VAL A 88 -29.17 -13.86 -1.28
CA VAL A 88 -27.95 -13.13 -0.95
C VAL A 88 -27.91 -12.78 0.53
N ALA A 89 -26.71 -12.88 1.10
CA ALA A 89 -26.42 -12.43 2.45
C ALA A 89 -26.01 -10.96 2.42
N LEU A 90 -26.63 -10.14 3.28
CA LEU A 90 -26.34 -8.73 3.46
C LEU A 90 -25.90 -8.43 4.89
N ILE A 91 -24.96 -7.51 5.05
CA ILE A 91 -24.47 -7.01 6.34
C ILE A 91 -24.52 -5.49 6.37
N ALA A 92 -24.62 -4.91 7.57
CA ALA A 92 -24.53 -3.46 7.73
C ALA A 92 -23.21 -2.91 7.16
N ILE A 93 -23.31 -1.73 6.53
CA ILE A 93 -22.13 -0.93 6.20
C ILE A 93 -21.43 -0.50 7.51
N GLY A 94 -20.11 -0.31 7.46
CA GLY A 94 -19.33 0.11 8.60
C GLY A 94 -19.20 1.63 8.69
N GLY A 95 -18.25 2.08 9.49
CA GLY A 95 -17.88 3.48 9.64
C GLY A 95 -19.01 4.31 10.24
N LYS A 96 -19.17 5.53 9.72
CA LYS A 96 -20.24 6.45 10.13
C LYS A 96 -21.62 6.07 9.59
N GLN A 97 -21.69 5.04 8.74
CA GLN A 97 -22.90 4.59 8.06
C GLN A 97 -23.60 5.71 7.29
N THR A 98 -22.80 6.52 6.58
CA THR A 98 -23.30 7.62 5.74
C THR A 98 -23.03 7.32 4.28
N VAL A 99 -24.10 7.29 3.48
CA VAL A 99 -24.09 6.86 2.07
C VAL A 99 -24.36 8.08 1.19
N TYR A 100 -23.53 8.30 0.19
CA TYR A 100 -23.70 9.35 -0.81
C TYR A 100 -23.34 8.84 -2.20
N GLY A 101 -24.10 9.25 -3.23
CA GLY A 101 -23.89 8.84 -4.62
C GLY A 101 -24.77 7.66 -5.03
N PHE A 102 -24.22 6.72 -5.80
CA PHE A 102 -24.97 5.57 -6.34
C PHE A 102 -26.12 6.01 -7.29
N ASN A 103 -27.39 5.85 -6.90
CA ASN A 103 -28.55 6.39 -7.60
C ASN A 103 -29.18 7.58 -6.84
N ASN A 104 -28.49 8.11 -5.83
CA ASN A 104 -28.92 9.25 -5.00
C ASN A 104 -30.29 9.01 -4.31
N LEU A 105 -30.59 7.74 -3.95
CA LEU A 105 -31.85 7.41 -3.27
C LEU A 105 -31.76 7.67 -1.76
N VAL A 106 -30.56 7.62 -1.17
CA VAL A 106 -30.34 7.84 0.27
C VAL A 106 -29.65 9.17 0.58
N ASP A 107 -28.49 9.46 -0.02
CA ASP A 107 -27.71 10.70 0.16
C ASP A 107 -27.73 11.27 1.60
N GLY A 108 -27.33 10.45 2.57
CA GLY A 108 -27.47 10.77 3.97
C GLY A 108 -27.04 9.66 4.92
N TRP A 109 -27.51 9.76 6.16
CA TRP A 109 -27.29 8.72 7.15
C TRP A 109 -28.19 7.51 6.86
N ALA A 110 -27.60 6.32 6.88
CA ALA A 110 -28.26 5.05 6.61
C ALA A 110 -28.09 4.06 7.77
N GLY A 111 -27.71 4.54 8.96
CA GLY A 111 -27.72 3.72 10.17
C GLY A 111 -29.14 3.54 10.65
N ASP A 112 -29.49 2.34 11.11
CA ASP A 112 -30.66 1.99 11.92
C ASP A 112 -30.75 0.45 11.95
N SER A 113 -29.85 -0.24 12.66
CA SER A 113 -30.07 -1.64 13.06
C SER A 113 -29.08 -2.08 14.17
N PRO A 114 -29.53 -2.84 15.18
CA PRO A 114 -28.68 -3.29 16.30
C PRO A 114 -27.52 -4.15 15.80
N VAL A 115 -26.37 -4.04 16.47
CA VAL A 115 -25.27 -4.98 16.30
C VAL A 115 -25.63 -6.26 17.07
N ALA A 116 -26.12 -7.29 16.38
CA ALA A 116 -26.30 -8.64 16.92
C ALA A 116 -25.58 -9.68 16.03
N ALA A 117 -25.10 -10.77 16.62
CA ALA A 117 -24.20 -11.72 15.96
C ALA A 117 -24.92 -12.56 14.88
N GLY A 118 -24.38 -12.57 13.65
CA GLY A 118 -24.92 -13.30 12.50
C GLY A 118 -24.02 -14.39 11.91
N GLU A 119 -24.53 -15.03 10.86
CA GLU A 119 -23.88 -16.13 10.12
C GLU A 119 -22.58 -15.69 9.42
N ARG A 120 -21.58 -16.58 9.42
CA ARG A 120 -20.17 -16.26 9.11
C ARG A 120 -19.78 -16.74 7.71
N VAL A 121 -19.23 -15.83 6.91
CA VAL A 121 -18.62 -16.21 5.63
C VAL A 121 -17.14 -16.56 5.88
N LYS A 122 -16.75 -17.74 5.41
CA LYS A 122 -15.39 -18.26 5.51
C LYS A 122 -14.75 -18.27 4.13
N LYS A 123 -13.44 -18.01 4.10
CA LYS A 123 -12.60 -18.27 2.93
C LYS A 123 -11.46 -19.21 3.26
N THR A 124 -11.07 -19.99 2.26
CA THR A 124 -9.80 -20.70 2.31
C THR A 124 -8.67 -19.68 2.23
N ILE A 125 -7.55 -19.98 2.89
CA ILE A 125 -6.38 -19.11 2.89
C ILE A 125 -5.84 -18.90 1.46
N ASP A 126 -5.93 -19.92 0.61
CA ASP A 126 -5.47 -19.90 -0.78
C ASP A 126 -6.26 -18.89 -1.61
N GLU A 127 -7.59 -18.87 -1.46
CA GLU A 127 -8.46 -17.91 -2.14
C GLU A 127 -8.28 -16.47 -1.65
N TYR A 128 -7.92 -16.29 -0.38
CA TYR A 128 -7.62 -14.98 0.18
C TYR A 128 -6.28 -14.46 -0.36
N ALA A 129 -5.23 -15.28 -0.27
CA ALA A 129 -3.90 -14.94 -0.73
C ALA A 129 -3.86 -14.66 -2.24
N GLY A 130 -4.70 -15.34 -3.02
CA GLY A 130 -4.88 -15.09 -4.45
C GLY A 130 -5.52 -13.73 -4.79
N LEU A 131 -6.25 -13.09 -3.87
CA LEU A 131 -6.92 -11.81 -4.10
C LEU A 131 -6.20 -10.62 -3.46
N PHE A 132 -5.66 -10.80 -2.26
CA PHE A 132 -5.13 -9.70 -1.44
C PHE A 132 -3.67 -9.91 -1.02
N GLY A 133 -3.08 -11.01 -1.47
CA GLY A 133 -1.80 -11.48 -1.00
C GLY A 133 -1.85 -12.12 0.39
N PRO A 134 -0.68 -12.58 0.86
CA PRO A 134 -0.54 -13.29 2.13
C PRO A 134 -0.91 -12.39 3.32
N THR A 135 -1.34 -13.01 4.43
CA THR A 135 -1.65 -12.32 5.69
C THR A 135 -0.89 -12.96 6.87
N THR A 136 -1.19 -12.50 8.09
CA THR A 136 -0.56 -12.94 9.35
C THR A 136 -0.38 -14.46 9.42
N GLY A 137 0.85 -14.90 9.68
CA GLY A 137 1.24 -16.31 9.77
C GLY A 137 1.61 -16.97 8.44
N ASP A 138 1.27 -16.37 7.31
CA ASP A 138 1.73 -16.81 6.00
C ASP A 138 3.20 -16.43 5.79
N LYS A 139 3.92 -17.23 5.02
CA LYS A 139 5.33 -16.98 4.67
C LYS A 139 5.52 -16.73 3.20
N ILE A 140 6.52 -15.90 2.87
CA ILE A 140 6.94 -15.59 1.51
C ILE A 140 8.41 -15.98 1.34
N ARG A 141 8.72 -16.72 0.28
CA ARG A 141 10.11 -16.99 -0.13
C ARG A 141 10.70 -15.76 -0.80
N LEU A 142 11.85 -15.27 -0.32
CA LEU A 142 12.51 -14.11 -0.93
C LEU A 142 13.29 -14.52 -2.17
N GLY A 143 12.72 -14.29 -3.35
CA GLY A 143 13.33 -14.66 -4.62
C GLY A 143 13.61 -16.16 -4.69
N ASP A 144 14.77 -16.53 -5.22
CA ASP A 144 15.29 -17.90 -5.28
C ASP A 144 16.15 -18.30 -4.07
N THR A 145 16.20 -17.45 -3.03
CA THR A 145 16.97 -17.72 -1.80
C THR A 145 16.33 -18.82 -0.94
N GLN A 146 16.97 -19.18 0.18
CA GLN A 146 16.38 -20.06 1.21
C GLN A 146 15.74 -19.27 2.36
N LEU A 147 15.55 -17.96 2.18
CA LEU A 147 14.97 -17.08 3.20
C LEU A 147 13.45 -17.04 3.04
N PHE A 148 12.75 -17.23 4.16
CA PHE A 148 11.31 -17.12 4.26
C PHE A 148 10.95 -16.08 5.32
N ILE A 149 10.27 -15.02 4.90
CA ILE A 149 9.70 -14.03 5.82
C ILE A 149 8.29 -14.46 6.20
N GLU A 150 7.90 -14.29 7.46
CA GLU A 150 6.55 -14.59 7.96
C GLU A 150 5.85 -13.27 8.26
N ILE A 151 4.60 -13.09 7.86
CA ILE A 151 3.85 -11.89 8.18
C ILE A 151 3.49 -11.91 9.66
N GLU A 152 4.02 -10.94 10.39
CA GLU A 152 3.89 -10.82 11.84
C GLU A 152 2.53 -10.22 12.22
N LYS A 153 2.02 -9.30 11.39
CA LYS A 153 0.75 -8.60 11.65
C LYS A 153 0.12 -8.06 10.35
N ASP A 154 -1.20 -8.15 10.28
CA ASP A 154 -2.03 -7.43 9.30
C ASP A 154 -2.76 -6.26 9.97
N LEU A 155 -2.63 -5.05 9.42
CA LEU A 155 -3.20 -3.82 9.96
C LEU A 155 -4.55 -3.44 9.35
N ARG A 156 -5.05 -4.18 8.36
CA ARG A 156 -6.21 -3.75 7.53
C ARG A 156 -7.55 -4.29 8.01
N GLY A 157 -7.55 -5.39 8.77
CA GLY A 157 -8.76 -6.17 9.06
C GLY A 157 -9.35 -6.85 7.82
N TYR A 158 -10.19 -7.87 8.02
CA TYR A 158 -10.69 -8.71 6.92
C TYR A 158 -12.11 -8.34 6.47
N GLY A 159 -12.35 -8.39 5.15
CA GLY A 159 -13.67 -8.17 4.52
C GLY A 159 -13.92 -6.74 4.03
N GLU A 160 -13.00 -5.83 4.32
CA GLU A 160 -13.02 -4.43 3.89
C GLU A 160 -11.68 -4.03 3.25
N GLU A 161 -11.09 -4.93 2.46
CA GLU A 161 -9.83 -4.69 1.74
C GLU A 161 -10.04 -3.66 0.61
N SER A 162 -9.14 -2.68 0.55
CA SER A 162 -9.11 -1.65 -0.49
C SER A 162 -8.48 -2.22 -1.75
N VAL A 163 -9.23 -2.39 -2.83
CA VAL A 163 -8.69 -2.80 -4.14
C VAL A 163 -9.32 -1.97 -5.23
N TYR A 164 -8.47 -1.44 -6.09
CA TYR A 164 -8.85 -0.69 -7.27
C TYR A 164 -9.21 -1.60 -8.45
N GLY A 165 -10.27 -1.24 -9.18
CA GLY A 165 -10.70 -1.93 -10.40
C GLY A 165 -12.22 -1.91 -10.63
N GLY A 166 -12.64 -2.30 -11.83
CA GLY A 166 -14.05 -2.36 -12.23
C GLY A 166 -14.85 -3.28 -11.30
N GLY A 167 -15.89 -2.74 -10.65
CA GLY A 167 -16.76 -3.48 -9.73
C GLY A 167 -16.17 -3.77 -8.36
N LYS A 168 -14.98 -3.25 -8.03
CA LYS A 168 -14.29 -3.51 -6.75
C LYS A 168 -14.64 -2.46 -5.66
N SER A 169 -13.84 -2.41 -4.58
CA SER A 169 -14.14 -1.63 -3.37
C SER A 169 -13.81 -0.14 -3.50
N LEU A 170 -12.70 0.24 -4.14
CA LEU A 170 -12.30 1.65 -4.30
C LEU A 170 -13.08 2.32 -5.44
N ARG A 171 -14.34 2.67 -5.15
CA ARG A 171 -15.25 3.41 -6.01
C ARG A 171 -15.96 4.51 -5.23
N ASP A 172 -16.47 5.48 -5.97
CA ASP A 172 -17.29 6.60 -5.49
C ASP A 172 -18.35 6.14 -4.47
N GLY A 173 -18.36 6.77 -3.29
CA GLY A 173 -19.33 6.49 -2.22
C GLY A 173 -19.16 5.14 -1.51
N MET A 174 -18.17 4.33 -1.94
CA MET A 174 -17.87 3.00 -1.37
C MET A 174 -16.59 3.09 -0.55
N GLY A 175 -15.49 2.48 -1.01
CA GLY A 175 -14.16 2.59 -0.39
C GLY A 175 -13.43 3.90 -0.67
N ALA A 176 -13.91 4.70 -1.63
CA ALA A 176 -13.44 6.07 -1.83
C ALA A 176 -14.49 7.07 -1.31
N ASP A 177 -14.09 7.93 -0.39
CA ASP A 177 -14.91 9.04 0.09
C ASP A 177 -15.12 10.06 -1.04
N ASN A 178 -16.35 10.51 -1.19
CA ASN A 178 -16.79 11.38 -2.28
C ASN A 178 -17.24 12.77 -1.83
N ARG A 179 -16.99 13.11 -0.57
CA ARG A 179 -17.32 14.42 0.00
C ARG A 179 -16.08 15.22 0.37
N LEU A 180 -15.02 14.54 0.76
CA LEU A 180 -13.78 15.16 1.20
C LEU A 180 -12.97 15.69 0.02
N THR A 181 -12.36 16.84 0.21
CA THR A 181 -11.45 17.49 -0.75
C THR A 181 -10.04 16.96 -0.60
N SER A 182 -9.17 17.34 -1.54
CA SER A 182 -7.74 17.01 -1.56
C SER A 182 -7.06 17.24 -0.21
N ASP A 183 -7.43 18.25 0.57
CA ASP A 183 -6.77 18.55 1.85
C ASP A 183 -6.94 17.44 2.91
N ASN A 184 -7.98 16.61 2.76
CA ASN A 184 -8.38 15.61 3.74
C ASN A 184 -8.24 14.16 3.23
N VAL A 185 -7.76 13.98 2.01
CA VAL A 185 -7.58 12.67 1.38
C VAL A 185 -6.14 12.47 0.93
N LEU A 186 -5.73 11.22 0.77
CA LEU A 186 -4.41 10.86 0.26
C LEU A 186 -4.24 11.33 -1.19
N ASP A 187 -2.99 11.59 -1.60
CA ASP A 187 -2.67 11.80 -3.02
C ASP A 187 -2.52 10.47 -3.74
N LEU A 188 -1.96 9.48 -3.04
CA LEU A 188 -1.72 8.13 -3.55
C LEU A 188 -1.86 7.12 -2.40
N VAL A 189 -2.41 5.95 -2.69
CA VAL A 189 -2.44 4.80 -1.77
C VAL A 189 -1.81 3.57 -2.42
N ILE A 190 -0.93 2.90 -1.69
CA ILE A 190 -0.43 1.56 -2.04
C ILE A 190 -1.25 0.55 -1.25
N THR A 191 -2.07 -0.24 -1.94
CA THR A 191 -3.03 -1.14 -1.30
C THR A 191 -2.42 -2.50 -1.01
N ASN A 192 -2.77 -3.07 0.15
CA ASN A 192 -2.56 -4.49 0.45
C ASN A 192 -1.11 -4.97 0.35
N VAL A 193 -0.14 -4.11 0.67
CA VAL A 193 1.28 -4.42 0.43
C VAL A 193 1.93 -5.09 1.63
N THR A 194 2.81 -6.06 1.37
CA THR A 194 3.67 -6.63 2.40
C THR A 194 4.85 -5.69 2.60
N ILE A 195 4.98 -5.08 3.78
CA ILE A 195 6.09 -4.20 4.14
C ILE A 195 7.17 -5.04 4.80
N LEU A 196 8.40 -4.92 4.30
CA LEU A 196 9.60 -5.48 4.90
C LEU A 196 10.50 -4.33 5.33
N ASP A 197 10.56 -4.07 6.63
CA ASP A 197 11.32 -2.95 7.21
C ASP A 197 12.03 -3.35 8.51
N ALA A 198 13.20 -2.77 8.75
CA ALA A 198 14.03 -3.11 9.91
C ALA A 198 13.43 -2.67 11.25
N ARG A 199 12.59 -1.62 11.28
CA ARG A 199 11.94 -1.13 12.50
C ARG A 199 10.51 -1.64 12.65
N GLN A 200 9.77 -1.74 11.55
CA GLN A 200 8.37 -2.16 11.57
C GLN A 200 8.20 -3.68 11.54
N GLY A 201 9.24 -4.42 11.13
CA GLY A 201 9.18 -5.87 10.96
C GLY A 201 8.58 -6.26 9.60
N VAL A 202 7.85 -7.38 9.58
CA VAL A 202 7.19 -7.91 8.39
C VAL A 202 5.68 -7.80 8.56
N ILE A 203 5.08 -6.75 7.99
CA ILE A 203 3.66 -6.44 8.20
C ILE A 203 2.88 -6.36 6.89
N LYS A 204 1.57 -6.56 6.96
CA LYS A 204 0.65 -6.37 5.84
C LYS A 204 -0.20 -5.13 6.11
N ALA A 205 -0.19 -4.16 5.20
CA ALA A 205 -0.87 -2.88 5.41
C ALA A 205 -1.16 -2.18 4.08
N ASP A 206 -1.95 -1.11 4.16
CA ASP A 206 -1.97 -0.07 3.13
C ASP A 206 -0.99 1.04 3.54
N VAL A 207 -0.39 1.69 2.54
CA VAL A 207 0.51 2.84 2.74
C VAL A 207 -0.06 4.06 2.03
N GLY A 208 -0.31 5.13 2.78
CA GLY A 208 -0.84 6.38 2.26
C GLY A 208 0.27 7.39 2.04
N ILE A 209 0.22 8.10 0.91
CA ILE A 209 1.16 9.14 0.52
C ILE A 209 0.42 10.47 0.42
N LYS A 210 0.99 11.51 1.04
CA LYS A 210 0.50 12.89 0.98
C LYS A 210 1.67 13.85 0.84
N ASN A 211 1.61 14.77 -0.11
CA ASN A 211 2.62 15.79 -0.39
C ASN A 211 4.04 15.18 -0.51
N GLY A 212 4.16 14.02 -1.16
CA GLY A 212 5.43 13.31 -1.34
C GLY A 212 5.97 12.60 -0.10
N LEU A 213 5.20 12.53 0.99
CA LEU A 213 5.59 11.90 2.26
C LEU A 213 4.65 10.74 2.60
N ILE A 214 5.16 9.79 3.38
CA ILE A 214 4.33 8.74 3.98
C ILE A 214 3.43 9.39 5.04
N ALA A 215 2.13 9.43 4.77
CA ALA A 215 1.12 10.02 5.63
C ALA A 215 0.63 9.03 6.71
N GLY A 216 0.60 7.74 6.37
CA GLY A 216 0.16 6.71 7.30
C GLY A 216 0.43 5.29 6.77
N ILE A 217 0.46 4.34 7.70
CA ILE A 217 0.60 2.91 7.44
C ILE A 217 -0.46 2.21 8.30
N GLY A 218 -1.39 1.51 7.67
CA GLY A 218 -2.53 0.94 8.37
C GLY A 218 -3.64 0.48 7.43
N LYS A 219 -4.88 0.82 7.78
CA LYS A 219 -6.07 0.56 6.97
C LYS A 219 -6.49 1.82 6.22
N SER A 220 -6.47 1.75 4.89
CA SER A 220 -7.04 2.80 4.03
C SER A 220 -8.53 2.58 3.75
N GLY A 221 -9.20 3.61 3.25
CA GLY A 221 -10.56 3.49 2.70
C GLY A 221 -11.43 4.68 3.04
N ASN A 222 -12.73 4.45 3.14
CA ASN A 222 -13.73 5.48 3.41
C ASN A 222 -14.33 5.33 4.83
N PRO A 223 -14.03 6.23 5.77
CA PRO A 223 -14.55 6.15 7.15
C PRO A 223 -16.07 6.37 7.22
N ALA A 224 -16.72 6.81 6.14
CA ALA A 224 -18.17 6.87 6.05
C ALA A 224 -18.82 5.47 5.98
N MET A 225 -18.11 4.48 5.41
CA MET A 225 -18.65 3.17 5.03
C MET A 225 -17.87 1.98 5.59
N MET A 226 -16.65 2.20 6.08
CA MET A 226 -15.72 1.16 6.53
C MET A 226 -15.29 1.39 7.98
N ASN A 227 -15.18 0.31 8.74
CA ASN A 227 -14.70 0.34 10.12
C ASN A 227 -13.18 0.43 10.15
N GLY A 228 -12.64 1.13 11.16
CA GLY A 228 -11.21 1.10 11.47
C GLY A 228 -10.28 1.74 10.44
N VAL A 229 -10.79 2.57 9.52
CA VAL A 229 -9.94 3.36 8.63
C VAL A 229 -9.01 4.22 9.49
N THR A 230 -7.70 4.05 9.28
CA THR A 230 -6.68 4.72 10.09
C THR A 230 -6.75 6.23 9.87
N PRO A 231 -6.63 7.07 10.92
CA PRO A 231 -6.60 8.52 10.75
C PRO A 231 -5.55 8.95 9.73
N GLY A 232 -5.93 9.84 8.79
CA GLY A 232 -5.05 10.28 7.70
C GLY A 232 -4.97 9.32 6.50
N MET A 233 -5.63 8.16 6.53
CA MET A 233 -5.60 7.15 5.45
C MET A 233 -6.89 7.13 4.62
N VAL A 234 -7.55 8.28 4.49
CA VAL A 234 -8.79 8.37 3.72
C VAL A 234 -8.48 8.40 2.23
N VAL A 235 -9.09 7.47 1.49
CA VAL A 235 -9.06 7.46 0.03
C VAL A 235 -10.25 8.30 -0.45
N GLY A 236 -10.03 9.19 -1.41
CA GLY A 236 -11.12 9.94 -2.03
C GLY A 236 -10.87 10.21 -3.51
N VAL A 237 -11.63 11.17 -4.06
CA VAL A 237 -11.62 11.46 -5.50
C VAL A 237 -10.24 11.86 -6.04
N SER A 238 -9.43 12.55 -5.23
CA SER A 238 -8.08 12.98 -5.61
C SER A 238 -6.99 11.92 -5.39
N THR A 239 -7.35 10.75 -4.85
CA THR A 239 -6.38 9.71 -4.49
C THR A 239 -6.17 8.75 -5.67
N ASP A 240 -4.93 8.59 -6.11
CA ASP A 240 -4.53 7.55 -7.05
C ASP A 240 -4.17 6.24 -6.32
N ALA A 241 -4.03 5.12 -7.03
CA ALA A 241 -3.80 3.79 -6.44
C ALA A 241 -2.69 2.97 -7.11
N ILE A 242 -1.83 2.35 -6.29
CA ILE A 242 -0.90 1.29 -6.69
C ILE A 242 -1.32 -0.03 -6.04
N SER A 243 -1.57 -1.05 -6.86
CA SER A 243 -1.89 -2.42 -6.44
C SER A 243 -0.68 -3.13 -5.85
N GLY A 244 -0.64 -3.30 -4.53
CA GLY A 244 0.46 -3.94 -3.80
C GLY A 244 0.19 -5.37 -3.31
N GLU A 245 -0.97 -5.96 -3.64
CA GLU A 245 -1.48 -7.23 -3.08
C GLU A 245 -0.43 -8.34 -3.10
N HIS A 246 0.25 -8.50 -4.23
CA HIS A 246 1.25 -9.56 -4.46
C HIS A 246 2.69 -9.05 -4.45
N LEU A 247 2.92 -7.84 -3.93
CA LEU A 247 4.21 -7.17 -3.93
C LEU A 247 4.77 -7.01 -2.50
N ILE A 248 6.09 -6.82 -2.44
CA ILE A 248 6.80 -6.44 -1.22
C ILE A 248 7.24 -4.98 -1.38
N LEU A 249 6.96 -4.15 -0.38
CA LEU A 249 7.42 -2.78 -0.28
C LEU A 249 8.57 -2.71 0.73
N THR A 250 9.67 -2.10 0.32
CA THR A 250 10.82 -1.81 1.17
C THR A 250 11.10 -0.31 1.14
N ALA A 251 11.78 0.20 2.17
CA ALA A 251 12.52 1.43 2.00
C ALA A 251 13.55 1.26 0.87
N ALA A 252 13.84 2.34 0.15
CA ALA A 252 14.88 2.34 -0.86
C ALA A 252 16.27 2.20 -0.23
N GLY A 253 17.20 1.61 -0.97
CA GLY A 253 18.60 1.52 -0.58
C GLY A 253 19.23 2.90 -0.41
N ILE A 254 20.11 3.01 0.58
CA ILE A 254 20.96 4.17 0.84
C ILE A 254 22.41 3.67 0.71
N ASP A 255 23.10 4.11 -0.34
CA ASP A 255 24.50 3.75 -0.55
C ASP A 255 25.39 4.90 -0.06
N THR A 256 26.17 4.61 0.97
CA THR A 256 26.97 5.60 1.68
C THR A 256 28.43 5.68 1.25
N HIS A 257 28.83 4.93 0.21
CA HIS A 257 30.22 4.89 -0.24
C HIS A 257 30.32 5.04 -1.76
N ILE A 258 29.72 6.10 -2.31
CA ILE A 258 29.74 6.34 -3.74
C ILE A 258 30.92 7.22 -4.15
N HIS A 259 31.64 6.77 -5.16
CA HIS A 259 32.57 7.61 -5.90
C HIS A 259 31.82 8.25 -7.06
N PHE A 260 31.69 9.58 -7.07
CA PHE A 260 31.01 10.32 -8.15
C PHE A 260 31.91 10.44 -9.39
N ILE A 261 32.10 9.31 -10.06
CA ILE A 261 32.95 9.16 -11.25
C ILE A 261 32.16 9.48 -12.51
N SER A 262 30.92 8.98 -12.60
CA SER A 262 30.09 9.14 -13.79
C SER A 262 28.59 9.24 -13.47
N PRO A 263 27.84 10.10 -14.16
CA PRO A 263 26.41 10.29 -13.88
C PRO A 263 25.56 9.04 -14.16
N GLN A 264 26.05 8.12 -14.99
CA GLN A 264 25.37 6.85 -15.30
C GLN A 264 25.16 5.98 -14.05
N GLN A 265 26.01 6.13 -13.03
CA GLN A 265 25.87 5.43 -11.76
C GLN A 265 24.49 5.67 -11.12
N ALA A 266 23.92 6.88 -11.28
CA ALA A 266 22.58 7.20 -10.79
C ALA A 266 21.50 6.29 -11.38
N ALA A 267 21.51 6.10 -12.70
CA ALA A 267 20.54 5.25 -13.38
C ALA A 267 20.67 3.78 -12.95
N HIS A 268 21.91 3.26 -12.84
CA HIS A 268 22.15 1.89 -12.40
C HIS A 268 21.70 1.66 -10.95
N ALA A 269 21.99 2.59 -10.05
CA ALA A 269 21.57 2.44 -8.66
C ALA A 269 20.05 2.52 -8.50
N LEU A 270 19.39 3.46 -9.18
CA LEU A 270 17.93 3.58 -9.20
C LEU A 270 17.27 2.30 -9.75
N SER A 271 17.83 1.73 -10.83
CA SER A 271 17.34 0.48 -11.41
C SER A 271 17.46 -0.73 -10.46
N ASN A 272 18.27 -0.60 -9.41
CA ASN A 272 18.45 -1.60 -8.36
C ASN A 272 17.88 -1.16 -7.00
N GLY A 273 16.98 -0.16 -6.99
CA GLY A 273 16.25 0.27 -5.80
C GLY A 273 17.02 1.17 -4.82
N VAL A 274 18.14 1.78 -5.23
CA VAL A 274 18.88 2.76 -4.42
C VAL A 274 18.47 4.18 -4.85
N THR A 275 17.95 4.97 -3.91
CA THR A 275 17.46 6.35 -4.20
C THR A 275 18.25 7.43 -3.47
N THR A 276 19.21 7.06 -2.62
CA THR A 276 19.99 8.00 -1.81
C THR A 276 21.47 7.68 -1.85
N PHE A 277 22.27 8.69 -2.19
CA PHE A 277 23.70 8.60 -2.44
C PHE A 277 24.46 9.42 -1.39
N PHE A 278 25.40 8.82 -0.65
CA PHE A 278 26.44 9.55 0.06
C PHE A 278 27.80 9.18 -0.50
N GLY A 279 28.63 10.20 -0.73
CA GLY A 279 29.85 10.00 -1.48
C GLY A 279 30.57 11.29 -1.83
N GLY A 280 31.53 11.21 -2.75
CA GLY A 280 32.23 12.39 -3.24
C GLY A 280 32.94 12.11 -4.56
N GLY A 281 33.27 13.18 -5.28
CA GLY A 281 33.96 13.12 -6.56
C GLY A 281 33.59 14.29 -7.45
N VAL A 282 34.36 14.48 -8.50
CA VAL A 282 34.21 15.59 -9.46
C VAL A 282 34.21 15.09 -10.92
N GLY A 283 33.87 13.83 -11.13
CA GLY A 283 34.03 13.12 -12.40
C GLY A 283 35.26 12.20 -12.41
N PRO A 284 35.71 11.70 -13.58
CA PRO A 284 36.70 10.63 -13.70
C PRO A 284 38.14 11.12 -13.52
N THR A 285 38.41 11.79 -12.41
CA THR A 285 39.75 12.20 -11.98
C THR A 285 40.37 11.12 -11.10
N ASP A 286 41.69 11.01 -11.08
CA ASP A 286 42.39 10.03 -10.22
C ASP A 286 41.99 10.15 -8.74
N GLY A 287 41.78 11.38 -8.26
CA GLY A 287 41.31 11.63 -6.91
C GLY A 287 39.91 11.08 -6.63
N SER A 288 38.98 11.21 -7.58
CA SER A 288 37.61 10.67 -7.45
C SER A 288 37.57 9.15 -7.67
N ASN A 289 38.45 8.61 -8.51
CA ASN A 289 38.62 7.17 -8.68
C ASN A 289 39.16 6.53 -7.39
N GLY A 290 40.07 7.22 -6.69
CA GLY A 290 40.69 6.72 -5.46
C GLY A 290 39.94 7.07 -4.17
N THR A 291 39.15 8.14 -4.14
CA THR A 291 38.52 8.64 -2.90
C THR A 291 37.12 9.21 -3.13
N THR A 292 36.22 9.00 -2.17
CA THR A 292 34.88 9.62 -2.14
C THR A 292 34.96 11.07 -1.65
N VAL A 293 35.62 11.95 -2.40
CA VAL A 293 35.92 13.32 -1.98
C VAL A 293 35.56 14.34 -3.07
N THR A 294 34.75 15.33 -2.71
CA THR A 294 34.51 16.54 -3.49
C THR A 294 35.30 17.70 -2.87
N ALA A 295 36.55 17.88 -3.32
CA ALA A 295 37.49 18.77 -2.66
C ALA A 295 37.26 20.26 -2.99
N GLY A 296 37.02 21.07 -1.96
CA GLY A 296 37.00 22.53 -2.07
C GLY A 296 35.66 23.14 -2.52
N PRO A 297 35.35 24.39 -2.10
CA PRO A 297 34.03 25.01 -2.28
C PRO A 297 33.53 25.07 -3.74
N TRP A 298 34.42 25.35 -4.69
CA TRP A 298 34.03 25.47 -6.09
C TRP A 298 33.49 24.15 -6.67
N HIS A 299 34.18 23.04 -6.40
CA HIS A 299 33.75 21.73 -6.85
C HIS A 299 32.44 21.30 -6.18
N ILE A 300 32.30 21.57 -4.88
CA ILE A 300 31.07 21.28 -4.13
C ILE A 300 29.87 21.97 -4.79
N HIS A 301 29.95 23.29 -5.05
CA HIS A 301 28.87 24.02 -5.71
C HIS A 301 28.57 23.52 -7.13
N ARG A 302 29.59 23.10 -7.89
CA ARG A 302 29.40 22.56 -9.25
C ARG A 302 28.71 21.21 -9.22
N MET A 303 29.11 20.33 -8.31
CA MET A 303 28.49 19.02 -8.17
C MET A 303 27.06 19.15 -7.67
N LEU A 304 26.77 20.02 -6.69
CA LEU A 304 25.40 20.23 -6.20
C LEU A 304 24.46 20.59 -7.36
N ARG A 305 24.87 21.56 -8.20
CA ARG A 305 24.13 21.94 -9.41
C ARG A 305 23.97 20.80 -10.42
N ALA A 306 24.96 19.91 -10.53
CA ALA A 306 24.89 18.78 -11.45
C ALA A 306 23.85 17.73 -11.02
N PHE A 307 23.59 17.60 -9.71
CA PHE A 307 22.61 16.66 -9.17
C PHE A 307 21.17 17.20 -9.16
N GLU A 308 20.94 18.51 -9.34
CA GLU A 308 19.60 19.12 -9.33
C GLU A 308 18.59 18.47 -10.29
N SER A 309 19.06 17.89 -11.40
CA SER A 309 18.17 17.23 -12.38
C SER A 309 18.01 15.72 -12.16
N MET A 310 18.58 15.15 -11.11
CA MET A 310 18.56 13.72 -10.87
C MET A 310 17.55 13.35 -9.78
N PRO A 311 16.70 12.33 -9.96
CA PRO A 311 15.73 11.90 -8.96
C PRO A 311 16.36 11.01 -7.88
N VAL A 312 17.48 11.47 -7.29
CA VAL A 312 18.16 10.84 -6.15
C VAL A 312 18.47 11.88 -5.08
N ASN A 313 18.38 11.48 -3.82
CA ASN A 313 18.90 12.28 -2.73
C ASN A 313 20.44 12.18 -2.70
N VAL A 314 21.15 13.27 -2.39
CA VAL A 314 22.61 13.29 -2.39
C VAL A 314 23.18 13.98 -1.16
N GLY A 315 24.13 13.33 -0.50
CA GLY A 315 25.02 13.90 0.51
C GLY A 315 26.47 13.87 0.05
N MET A 316 27.10 15.03 -0.08
CA MET A 316 28.49 15.14 -0.53
C MET A 316 29.48 15.06 0.63
N LEU A 317 30.62 14.41 0.40
CA LEU A 317 31.72 14.30 1.34
C LEU A 317 32.89 15.17 0.88
N GLY A 318 33.30 16.09 1.74
CA GLY A 318 34.50 16.88 1.56
C GLY A 318 35.77 16.11 1.92
N LYS A 319 36.91 16.76 1.69
CA LYS A 319 38.23 16.23 2.03
C LYS A 319 38.51 16.42 3.52
N GLY A 320 38.77 15.33 4.23
CA GLY A 320 39.01 15.33 5.69
C GLY A 320 40.48 15.34 6.12
N HIS A 321 41.44 15.11 5.22
CA HIS A 321 42.85 15.09 5.57
C HIS A 321 43.44 16.50 5.61
N ALA A 322 43.33 17.16 6.76
CA ALA A 322 44.00 18.42 7.03
C ALA A 322 44.34 18.52 8.52
N SER A 323 45.57 18.93 8.85
CA SER A 323 45.99 19.16 10.23
C SER A 323 45.51 20.50 10.79
N HIS A 324 44.97 21.39 9.94
CA HIS A 324 44.39 22.67 10.33
C HIS A 324 42.89 22.68 10.01
N ALA A 325 42.09 23.34 10.86
CA ALA A 325 40.64 23.32 10.74
C ALA A 325 40.09 24.18 9.59
N ALA A 326 40.76 25.26 9.20
CA ALA A 326 40.21 26.23 8.26
C ALA A 326 39.80 25.62 6.90
N PRO A 327 40.61 24.77 6.24
CA PRO A 327 40.21 24.09 4.99
C PRO A 327 39.08 23.08 5.16
N LEU A 328 38.82 22.59 6.37
CA LEU A 328 37.70 21.70 6.65
C LEU A 328 36.40 22.51 6.80
N VAL A 329 36.49 23.63 7.52
CA VAL A 329 35.36 24.54 7.78
C VAL A 329 34.82 25.14 6.48
N GLU A 330 35.67 25.54 5.54
CA GLU A 330 35.20 26.11 4.27
C GLU A 330 34.38 25.12 3.42
N GLN A 331 34.72 23.82 3.47
CA GLN A 331 33.98 22.79 2.74
C GLN A 331 32.62 22.53 3.38
N ILE A 332 32.58 22.49 4.72
CA ILE A 332 31.32 22.39 5.48
C ILE A 332 30.41 23.57 5.15
N ALA A 333 30.94 24.80 5.16
CA ALA A 333 30.19 26.00 4.80
C ALA A 333 29.70 25.99 3.34
N ALA A 334 30.41 25.30 2.43
CA ALA A 334 30.01 25.13 1.03
C ALA A 334 28.93 24.03 0.82
N GLY A 335 28.58 23.26 1.86
CA GLY A 335 27.44 22.34 1.84
C GLY A 335 27.76 20.85 1.80
N VAL A 336 28.97 20.41 2.20
CA VAL A 336 29.22 18.97 2.39
C VAL A 336 28.47 18.44 3.62
N ALA A 337 27.92 17.22 3.51
CA ALA A 337 27.25 16.51 4.59
C ALA A 337 28.23 15.79 5.54
N GLY A 338 29.50 15.66 5.15
CA GLY A 338 30.54 15.03 5.94
C GLY A 338 31.92 15.19 5.33
N LEU A 339 32.93 14.61 5.98
CA LEU A 339 34.32 14.61 5.51
C LEU A 339 34.85 13.19 5.41
N LYS A 340 35.61 12.90 4.35
CA LYS A 340 36.29 11.62 4.16
C LYS A 340 37.78 11.75 4.46
N VAL A 341 38.26 10.97 5.42
CA VAL A 341 39.69 10.71 5.64
C VAL A 341 40.06 9.43 4.87
N HIS A 342 41.20 9.45 4.18
CA HIS A 342 41.62 8.34 3.31
C HIS A 342 43.14 8.31 3.24
N GLU A 343 43.74 7.12 3.21
CA GLU A 343 45.19 6.92 3.23
C GLU A 343 45.95 7.65 2.11
N LEU A 344 45.39 7.67 0.89
CA LEU A 344 45.91 8.43 -0.26
C LEU A 344 46.08 9.94 0.01
N GLY A 345 45.38 10.47 1.01
CA GLY A 345 45.51 11.85 1.46
C GLY A 345 46.31 12.06 2.74
N GLY A 346 46.83 10.99 3.35
CA GLY A 346 47.32 10.97 4.73
C GLY A 346 46.17 10.79 5.74
N ILE A 347 46.41 9.93 6.74
CA ILE A 347 45.54 9.76 7.92
C ILE A 347 46.11 10.61 9.05
#